data_AF-A0A2T6ZGQ4-F1
#
_entry.id   AF-A0A2T6ZGQ4-F1
#
_cell.length_a   1.000
_cell.length_b   1.000
_cell.length_c   1.000
_cell.angle_alpha   90.00
_cell.angle_beta   90.00
_cell.angle_gamma   90.00
#
_symmetry.space_group_name_H-M   'P 1'
#
loop_
_entity.id
_entity.type
_entity.pdbx_description
1 polymer ?
#
loop_
_entity_poly.entity_id
_entity_poly.type
_entity_poly.pdbx_seq_one_letter_code
_entity_poly.pdbx_strand_id
1 'polypeptide(L)'
;SYKLVRNRFISTFKRDKLGLVTKEDRRIIAKGNSQAHGGDAVADARLYEGTARRSDPGDFQKLYGLPPTVVSNLTHPETVKVLNCHASVIASDCKKGSPIFYHRFATFIKLFVKSGHDPGYLDGKRTPVTDAYWAFLQS
;
A
#
# COMPACT_ATOMS: atom_id res chain seq x y z
N SER A 1 -13.45 -14.33 7.51
CA SER A 1 -13.74 -12.88 7.53
C SER A 1 -12.67 -12.12 6.74
N TYR A 2 -13.07 -11.15 5.91
CA TYR A 2 -12.18 -10.34 5.05
C TYR A 2 -11.02 -9.68 5.82
N LYS A 3 -11.30 -9.19 7.04
CA LYS A 3 -10.29 -8.58 7.95
C LYS A 3 -9.12 -9.52 8.27
N LEU A 4 -9.37 -10.83 8.38
CA LEU A 4 -8.32 -11.83 8.65
C LEU A 4 -7.42 -12.02 7.43
N VAL A 5 -7.99 -12.04 6.23
CA VAL A 5 -7.24 -12.15 4.96
C VAL A 5 -6.31 -10.95 4.79
N ARG A 6 -6.80 -9.74 5.09
CA ARG A 6 -6.03 -8.50 5.05
C ARG A 6 -4.90 -8.47 6.09
N ASN A 7 -5.18 -8.85 7.34
CA ASN A 7 -4.13 -8.97 8.37
C ASN A 7 -3.04 -9.96 7.97
N ARG A 8 -3.42 -11.11 7.39
CA ARG A 8 -2.47 -12.09 6.88
C ARG A 8 -1.60 -11.51 5.78
N PHE A 9 -2.18 -10.79 4.82
CA PHE A 9 -1.43 -10.18 3.71
C PHE A 9 -0.26 -9.31 4.20
N ILE A 10 -0.52 -8.39 5.14
CA ILE A 10 0.54 -7.53 5.72
C ILE A 10 1.54 -8.37 6.53
N SER A 11 1.07 -9.33 7.33
CA SER A 11 1.95 -10.18 8.15
C SER A 11 2.88 -11.06 7.29
N THR A 12 2.37 -11.57 6.17
CA THR A 12 3.14 -12.31 5.16
C THR A 12 4.18 -11.41 4.50
N PHE A 13 3.79 -10.20 4.07
CA PHE A 13 4.73 -9.20 3.53
C PHE A 13 5.87 -8.92 4.51
N LYS A 14 5.56 -8.70 5.79
CA LYS A 14 6.57 -8.46 6.83
C LYS A 14 7.54 -9.63 6.98
N ARG A 15 7.03 -10.86 6.98
CA ARG A 15 7.84 -12.08 7.10
C ARG A 15 8.74 -12.25 5.88
N ASP A 16 8.17 -12.18 4.68
CA ASP A 16 8.84 -12.63 3.46
C ASP A 16 9.69 -11.54 2.80
N LYS A 17 9.30 -10.27 2.97
CA LYS A 17 9.95 -9.13 2.29
C LYS A 17 10.74 -8.23 3.23
N LEU A 18 10.35 -8.14 4.49
CA LEU A 18 11.05 -7.30 5.48
C LEU A 18 11.93 -8.12 6.45
N GLY A 19 11.66 -9.41 6.63
CA GLY A 19 12.33 -10.22 7.66
C GLY A 19 11.93 -9.82 9.10
N LEU A 20 10.84 -9.06 9.28
CA LEU A 20 10.43 -8.45 10.56
C LEU A 20 9.21 -9.16 11.18
N VAL A 21 9.25 -10.49 11.28
CA VAL A 21 8.09 -11.28 11.74
C VAL A 21 7.99 -11.37 13.27
N THR A 22 6.88 -10.89 13.83
CA THR A 22 6.60 -11.01 15.27
C THR A 22 5.89 -12.34 15.62
N LYS A 23 5.77 -12.64 16.92
CA LYS A 23 4.95 -13.77 17.39
C LYS A 23 3.48 -13.62 16.98
N GLU A 24 2.96 -12.39 16.97
CA GLU A 24 1.57 -12.13 16.57
C GLU A 24 1.39 -12.31 15.07
N ASP A 25 2.33 -11.84 14.24
CA ASP A 25 2.30 -12.10 12.79
C ASP A 25 2.28 -13.61 12.51
N ARG A 26 3.09 -14.41 13.22
CA ARG A 26 3.06 -15.89 13.09
C ARG A 26 1.69 -16.48 13.43
N ARG A 27 1.02 -15.98 14.47
CA ARG A 27 -0.34 -16.43 14.84
C ARG A 27 -1.36 -16.05 13.78
N ILE A 28 -1.29 -14.83 13.24
CA ILE A 28 -2.15 -14.36 12.15
C ILE A 28 -1.97 -15.25 10.91
N ILE A 29 -0.73 -15.58 10.57
CA ILE A 29 -0.40 -16.47 9.44
C ILE A 29 -0.84 -17.92 9.71
N ALA A 30 -0.83 -18.41 10.95
CA ALA A 30 -1.27 -19.78 11.24
C ALA A 30 -2.81 -19.94 11.16
N LYS A 31 -3.59 -18.88 11.40
CA LYS A 31 -5.05 -18.94 11.57
C LYS A 31 -5.87 -19.08 10.28
N GLY A 32 -5.28 -19.12 9.10
CA GLY A 32 -6.04 -19.14 7.85
C GLY A 32 -5.33 -19.80 6.68
N ASN A 33 -6.11 -20.23 5.70
CA ASN A 33 -5.59 -20.74 4.42
C ASN A 33 -5.85 -19.78 3.26
N SER A 34 -6.77 -18.82 3.42
CA SER A 34 -7.11 -17.83 2.41
C SER A 34 -6.01 -16.77 2.28
N GLN A 35 -5.66 -16.42 1.04
CA GLN A 35 -4.63 -15.44 0.71
C GLN A 35 -5.25 -14.28 -0.09
N ALA A 36 -4.77 -13.06 0.15
CA ALA A 36 -5.15 -11.92 -0.67
C ALA A 36 -4.47 -12.01 -2.04
N HIS A 37 -5.21 -11.68 -3.11
CA HIS A 37 -4.67 -11.64 -4.48
C HIS A 37 -3.79 -10.40 -4.76
N GLY A 38 -3.80 -9.41 -3.86
CA GLY A 38 -3.04 -8.17 -3.98
C GLY A 38 -3.31 -7.19 -2.84
N GLY A 39 -2.77 -5.99 -2.97
CA GLY A 39 -3.02 -4.89 -2.04
C GLY A 39 -4.47 -4.39 -2.07
N ASP A 40 -5.01 -4.07 -0.91
CA ASP A 40 -6.22 -3.25 -0.71
C ASP A 40 -5.90 -2.20 0.35
N ALA A 41 -5.39 -1.06 -0.11
CA ALA A 41 -4.80 0.00 0.70
C ALA A 41 -5.80 0.54 1.73
N VAL A 42 -7.05 0.75 1.32
CA VAL A 42 -8.09 1.30 2.20
C VAL A 42 -8.52 0.27 3.24
N ALA A 43 -8.76 -0.99 2.85
CA ALA A 43 -9.10 -2.02 3.83
C ALA A 43 -7.94 -2.32 4.79
N ASP A 44 -6.70 -2.29 4.31
CA ASP A 44 -5.50 -2.49 5.12
C ASP A 44 -5.25 -1.31 6.07
N ALA A 45 -5.51 -0.08 5.64
CA ALA A 45 -5.40 1.11 6.49
C ALA A 45 -6.38 1.03 7.68
N ARG A 46 -7.61 0.56 7.43
CA ARG A 46 -8.64 0.36 8.48
C ARG A 46 -8.24 -0.68 9.53
N LEU A 47 -7.22 -1.52 9.28
CA LEU A 47 -6.69 -2.43 10.31
C LEU A 47 -5.96 -1.70 11.44
N TYR A 48 -5.60 -0.43 11.24
CA TYR A 48 -4.91 0.41 12.23
C TYR A 48 -5.88 1.24 13.09
N GLU A 49 -7.19 1.06 12.88
CA GLU A 49 -8.25 1.77 13.59
C GLU A 49 -8.91 0.88 14.66
N GLY A 50 -9.48 1.50 15.69
CA GLY A 50 -10.20 0.82 16.76
C GLY A 50 -9.31 0.14 17.82
N THR A 51 -9.93 -0.74 18.62
CA THR A 51 -9.32 -1.35 19.82
C THR A 51 -8.42 -2.55 19.52
N ALA A 52 -8.74 -3.34 18.49
CA ALA A 52 -7.92 -4.45 18.00
C ALA A 52 -7.10 -4.05 16.77
N ARG A 53 -6.43 -2.89 16.88
CA ARG A 53 -5.65 -2.30 15.79
C ARG A 53 -4.26 -2.92 15.68
N ARG A 54 -3.74 -2.92 14.46
CA ARG A 54 -2.33 -3.16 14.18
C ARG A 54 -1.47 -2.02 14.77
N SER A 55 -0.24 -2.34 15.15
CA SER A 55 0.71 -1.43 15.82
C SER A 55 1.99 -1.17 15.03
N ASP A 56 2.02 -1.54 13.74
CA ASP A 56 3.16 -1.49 12.83
C ASP A 56 2.95 -0.56 11.62
N PRO A 57 2.55 0.72 11.82
CA PRO A 57 2.21 1.63 10.72
C PRO A 57 3.38 1.92 9.77
N GLY A 58 4.64 1.79 10.23
CA GLY A 58 5.81 1.93 9.39
C GLY A 58 5.95 0.81 8.34
N ASP A 59 5.53 -0.41 8.66
CA ASP A 59 5.57 -1.53 7.71
C ASP A 59 4.45 -1.42 6.68
N PHE A 60 3.29 -0.89 7.08
CA PHE A 60 2.26 -0.46 6.14
C PHE A 60 2.78 0.61 5.17
N GLN A 61 3.49 1.62 5.67
CA GLN A 61 4.02 2.68 4.82
C GLN A 61 5.05 2.14 3.81
N LYS A 62 5.87 1.14 4.16
CA LYS A 62 6.76 0.47 3.19
C LYS A 62 5.99 -0.26 2.09
N LEU A 63 4.82 -0.82 2.43
CA LEU A 63 3.97 -1.54 1.50
C LEU A 63 3.21 -0.61 0.55
N TYR A 64 2.69 0.51 1.07
CA TYR A 64 1.77 1.40 0.36
C TYR A 64 2.31 2.80 0.06
N GLY A 65 3.51 3.16 0.51
CA GLY A 65 4.12 4.48 0.32
C GLY A 65 3.59 5.59 1.24
N LEU A 66 2.40 5.45 1.82
CA LEU A 66 1.76 6.44 2.69
C LEU A 66 1.38 5.84 4.05
N PRO A 67 1.28 6.67 5.12
CA PRO A 67 0.80 6.22 6.42
C PRO A 67 -0.67 5.74 6.39
N PRO A 68 -1.08 4.79 7.26
CA PRO A 68 -2.47 4.32 7.32
C PRO A 68 -3.50 5.44 7.48
N THR A 69 -3.20 6.45 8.31
CA THR A 69 -4.09 7.58 8.59
C THR A 69 -4.33 8.48 7.38
N VAL A 70 -3.39 8.52 6.43
CA VAL A 70 -3.58 9.22 5.16
C VAL A 70 -4.42 8.35 4.24
N VAL A 71 -4.07 7.07 4.11
CA VAL A 71 -4.71 6.13 3.19
C VAL A 71 -6.18 5.88 3.53
N SER A 72 -6.55 5.79 4.81
CA SER A 72 -7.95 5.56 5.20
C SER A 72 -8.89 6.72 4.83
N ASN A 73 -8.33 7.93 4.63
CA ASN A 73 -9.07 9.12 4.23
C ASN A 73 -9.03 9.38 2.71
N LEU A 74 -8.34 8.53 1.92
CA LEU A 74 -8.31 8.70 0.47
C LEU A 74 -9.67 8.38 -0.13
N THR A 75 -10.21 9.34 -0.88
CA THR A 75 -11.45 9.20 -1.64
C THR A 75 -11.21 9.02 -3.14
N HIS A 76 -9.98 9.25 -3.61
CA HIS A 76 -9.60 9.24 -5.03
C HIS A 76 -9.19 7.84 -5.51
N PRO A 77 -10.00 7.16 -6.35
CA PRO A 77 -9.77 5.77 -6.74
C PRO A 77 -8.45 5.53 -7.48
N GLU A 78 -7.98 6.48 -8.26
CA GLU A 78 -6.80 6.39 -9.11
C GLU A 78 -5.54 6.33 -8.25
N THR A 79 -5.48 7.12 -7.18
CA THR A 79 -4.40 7.04 -6.19
C THR A 79 -4.41 5.68 -5.50
N VAL A 80 -5.58 5.21 -5.06
CA VAL A 80 -5.73 3.90 -4.42
C VAL A 80 -5.27 2.77 -5.35
N LYS A 81 -5.56 2.85 -6.65
CA LYS A 81 -5.06 1.90 -7.66
C LYS A 81 -3.54 1.89 -7.75
N VAL A 82 -2.89 3.06 -7.72
CA VAL A 82 -1.42 3.16 -7.70
C VAL A 82 -0.84 2.48 -6.45
N LEU A 83 -1.39 2.74 -5.26
CA LEU A 83 -0.93 2.13 -4.01
C LEU A 83 -1.12 0.60 -4.03
N ASN A 84 -2.28 0.13 -4.50
CA ASN A 84 -2.60 -1.29 -4.62
C ASN A 84 -1.69 -2.01 -5.62
N CYS A 85 -1.35 -1.36 -6.73
CA CYS A 85 -0.44 -1.91 -7.73
C CYS A 85 0.96 -2.10 -7.13
N HIS A 86 1.52 -1.07 -6.48
CA HIS A 86 2.79 -1.19 -5.77
C HIS A 86 2.79 -2.29 -4.72
N ALA A 87 1.79 -2.29 -3.82
CA ALA A 87 1.67 -3.29 -2.78
C ALA A 87 1.57 -4.72 -3.34
N SER A 88 0.83 -4.91 -4.42
CA SER A 88 0.69 -6.21 -5.08
C SER A 88 2.00 -6.69 -5.71
N VAL A 89 2.82 -5.79 -6.23
CA VAL A 89 4.12 -6.12 -6.83
C VAL A 89 5.15 -6.40 -5.74
N ILE A 90 5.32 -5.51 -4.76
CA ILE A 90 6.36 -5.65 -3.73
C ILE A 90 6.10 -6.83 -2.79
N ALA A 91 4.84 -7.18 -2.53
CA ALA A 91 4.48 -8.33 -1.71
C ALA A 91 4.49 -9.67 -2.46
N SER A 92 4.64 -9.67 -3.78
CA SER A 92 4.57 -10.89 -4.58
C SER A 92 5.86 -11.71 -4.53
N ASP A 93 5.73 -13.04 -4.54
CA ASP A 93 6.86 -13.95 -4.76
C ASP A 93 7.11 -14.24 -6.24
N CYS A 94 6.09 -14.07 -7.09
CA CYS A 94 6.15 -14.38 -8.52
C CYS A 94 6.27 -13.15 -9.42
N LYS A 95 5.89 -11.96 -8.93
CA LYS A 95 6.04 -10.68 -9.64
C LYS A 95 7.20 -9.89 -9.04
N LYS A 96 7.97 -9.21 -9.89
CA LYS A 96 9.01 -8.27 -9.48
C LYS A 96 8.86 -6.98 -10.28
N GLY A 97 8.87 -5.85 -9.59
CA GLY A 97 8.89 -4.55 -10.24
C GLY A 97 10.24 -4.30 -10.87
N SER A 98 10.26 -3.58 -12.00
CA SER A 98 11.49 -3.03 -12.55
C SER A 98 12.05 -1.92 -11.64
N PRO A 99 13.35 -1.59 -11.70
CA PRO A 99 13.87 -0.43 -10.98
C PRO A 99 13.12 0.87 -11.32
N ILE A 100 12.68 1.02 -12.59
CA ILE A 100 11.92 2.19 -13.04
C ILE A 100 10.52 2.23 -12.43
N PHE A 101 9.85 1.08 -12.24
CA PHE A 101 8.58 0.99 -11.53
C PHE A 101 8.68 1.54 -10.10
N TYR A 102 9.67 1.09 -9.33
CA TYR A 102 9.86 1.55 -7.96
C TYR A 102 10.24 3.03 -7.90
N HIS A 103 11.09 3.50 -8.82
CA HIS A 103 11.46 4.92 -8.91
C HIS A 103 10.26 5.81 -9.22
N ARG A 104 9.43 5.43 -10.20
CA ARG A 104 8.23 6.19 -10.58
C ARG A 104 7.18 6.19 -9.48
N PHE A 105 6.99 5.05 -8.80
CA PHE A 105 6.13 5.01 -7.62
C PHE A 105 6.63 5.97 -6.53
N ALA A 106 7.90 5.91 -6.15
CA ALA A 106 8.47 6.79 -5.14
C ALA A 106 8.36 8.28 -5.54
N THR A 107 8.53 8.58 -6.83
CA THR A 107 8.37 9.93 -7.39
C THR A 107 6.93 10.42 -7.28
N PHE A 108 5.96 9.57 -7.63
CA PHE A 108 4.53 9.87 -7.46
C PHE A 108 4.19 10.16 -6.00
N ILE A 109 4.59 9.29 -5.05
CA ILE A 109 4.33 9.49 -3.62
C ILE A 109 4.94 10.80 -3.12
N LYS A 110 6.20 11.08 -3.48
CA LYS A 110 6.88 12.31 -3.07
C LYS A 110 6.13 13.56 -3.54
N LEU A 111 5.69 13.59 -4.79
CA LEU A 111 4.98 14.73 -5.36
C LEU A 111 3.56 14.86 -4.80
N PHE A 112 2.87 13.74 -4.60
CA PHE A 112 1.53 13.72 -4.00
C PHE A 112 1.55 14.21 -2.54
N VAL A 113 2.56 13.82 -1.75
CA VAL A 113 2.75 14.37 -0.40
C VAL A 113 3.05 15.88 -0.46
N LYS A 114 3.90 16.31 -1.41
CA LYS A 114 4.25 17.73 -1.58
C LYS A 114 3.06 18.60 -1.99
N SER A 115 2.08 18.05 -2.72
CA SER A 115 0.84 18.76 -3.06
C SER A 115 -0.17 18.80 -1.91
N GLY A 116 0.14 18.24 -0.74
CA GLY A 116 -0.81 18.12 0.36
C GLY A 116 -1.86 17.03 0.13
N HIS A 117 -1.53 16.01 -0.67
CA HIS A 117 -2.45 14.95 -1.08
C HIS A 117 -3.64 15.45 -1.90
N ASP A 118 -3.44 16.54 -2.67
CA ASP A 118 -4.46 17.13 -3.53
C ASP A 118 -5.09 16.06 -4.45
N PRO A 119 -6.38 15.70 -4.28
CA PRO A 119 -7.05 14.70 -5.09
C PRO A 119 -7.36 15.19 -6.50
N GLY A 120 -7.33 16.51 -6.75
CA GLY A 120 -7.68 17.13 -8.03
C GLY A 120 -6.57 17.06 -9.09
N TYR A 121 -5.50 16.28 -8.87
CA TYR A 121 -4.37 16.22 -9.81
C TYR A 121 -4.72 15.65 -11.20
N LEU A 122 -5.94 15.09 -11.39
CA LEU A 122 -6.45 14.64 -12.69
C LEU A 122 -7.59 15.52 -13.25
N ASP A 123 -8.26 16.31 -12.41
CA ASP A 123 -9.42 17.11 -12.79
C ASP A 123 -9.08 18.58 -13.10
N GLY A 124 -7.86 19.01 -12.75
CA GLY A 124 -7.41 20.40 -12.84
C GLY A 124 -6.33 20.67 -13.88
N LYS A 125 -5.60 21.77 -13.68
CA LYS A 125 -4.40 22.08 -14.47
C LYS A 125 -3.36 20.97 -14.26
N ARG A 126 -2.69 20.58 -15.34
CA ARG A 126 -1.58 19.63 -15.29
C ARG A 126 -0.54 20.07 -14.25
N THR A 127 -0.24 19.20 -13.30
CA THR A 127 0.75 19.41 -12.23
C THR A 127 1.85 18.36 -12.31
N PRO A 128 2.96 18.52 -11.57
CA PRO A 128 3.95 17.45 -11.44
C PRO A 128 3.37 16.11 -10.91
N VAL A 129 2.30 16.15 -10.10
CA VAL A 129 1.62 14.94 -9.63
C VAL A 129 0.92 14.23 -10.80
N THR A 130 0.26 15.00 -11.67
CA THR A 130 -0.34 14.49 -12.92
C THR A 130 0.70 13.77 -13.78
N ASP A 131 1.87 14.39 -13.97
CA ASP A 131 2.95 13.80 -14.76
C ASP A 131 3.50 12.51 -14.14
N ALA A 132 3.72 12.50 -12.84
CA ALA A 132 4.22 11.32 -12.13
C ALA A 132 3.21 10.17 -12.13
N TYR A 133 1.91 10.48 -12.06
CA TYR A 133 0.84 9.49 -12.20
C TYR A 133 0.90 8.81 -13.57
N TRP A 134 0.92 9.59 -14.66
CA TRP A 134 0.99 9.04 -16.02
C TRP A 134 2.29 8.29 -16.27
N ALA A 135 3.41 8.77 -15.74
CA ALA A 135 4.68 8.05 -15.81
C ALA A 135 4.60 6.70 -15.09
N PHE A 136 4.01 6.63 -13.90
CA PHE A 136 3.83 5.38 -13.17
C PHE A 136 3.02 4.36 -13.97
N LEU A 137 1.96 4.77 -14.69
CA LEU A 137 1.17 3.87 -15.52
C LEU A 137 1.93 3.28 -16.73
N GLN A 138 3.07 3.85 -17.10
CA GLN A 138 3.92 3.38 -18.19
C GLN A 138 5.10 2.52 -17.69
N SER A 139 5.08 2.08 -16.43
CA SER A 139 6.19 1.38 -15.75
C SER A 139 6.32 -0.10 -16.09
#